data_AF-A0A931RXQ3-F1
#
_entry.id   AF-A0A931RXQ3-F1
#
_cell.length_a   1.000
_cell.length_b   1.000
_cell.length_c   1.000
_cell.angle_alpha   90.00
_cell.angle_beta   90.00
_cell.angle_gamma   90.00
#
_symmetry.space_group_name_H-M   'P 1'
#
loop_
_entity.id
_entity.type
_entity.pdbx_description
1 polymer ?
#
loop_
_entity_poly.entity_id
_entity_poly.type
_entity_poly.pdbx_seq_one_letter_code
_entity_poly.pdbx_strand_id
1 'polypeptide(L)'
;MCLSKYSRFLFLAAMLIVPAGFLQAQFPAGLPGIGGVSPMDESAPKKEDDKAKQDSKAKSDQKAPAAAEVSGGKVGEYVIKGESRLALDSEKPPLQATLDDGELIKPTLETEKQAFLVGPPDFGQVKDAVPTEIHSDFVIVPRYFEFRPDAVAHEFKLRAELDRIYKETNLKEAAVKARWEFRIADASGKIYMEFSGKGLPPDVLAVPTRNVEGEPVRPGSPYAGVLTYRDSYGEVHTALTSPFTLSGLLEKTEKGYVINLSLEALFERKPKPEDKDKGVVLSAAGKSMVQETADWIKSHRGALAPLYITVYSGNKEKGQKQADFLAGRLIQSLLRSKENVQARGSPSGSHLDEYVEIAVFVPKK
;
A
#
# COMPACT_ATOMS: atom_id res chain seq x y z
N MET A 1 -28.56 61.91 12.72
CA MET A 1 -29.78 61.73 13.54
C MET A 1 -31.00 61.93 12.65
N CYS A 2 -31.68 60.85 12.25
CA CYS A 2 -33.04 60.89 11.74
C CYS A 2 -33.62 59.47 11.84
N LEU A 3 -34.58 59.30 12.75
CA LEU A 3 -35.33 58.08 13.01
C LEU A 3 -36.53 57.97 12.05
N SER A 4 -36.73 56.80 11.45
CA SER A 4 -37.97 56.39 10.75
C SER A 4 -38.25 54.94 11.15
N LYS A 5 -39.04 54.71 12.21
CA LYS A 5 -40.48 54.38 12.20
C LYS A 5 -40.87 53.15 11.36
N TYR A 6 -40.91 52.02 12.07
CA TYR A 6 -42.00 51.03 12.14
C TYR A 6 -42.87 50.81 10.89
N SER A 7 -42.79 49.60 10.33
CA SER A 7 -43.95 48.93 9.74
C SER A 7 -44.01 47.49 10.25
N ARG A 8 -45.07 47.21 11.01
CA ARG A 8 -45.46 45.88 11.48
C ARG A 8 -46.28 45.23 10.36
N PHE A 9 -45.87 44.05 9.90
CA PHE A 9 -46.77 43.14 9.20
C PHE A 9 -46.82 41.81 9.96
N LEU A 10 -48.01 41.54 10.51
CA LEU A 10 -48.45 40.22 10.90
C LEU A 10 -48.45 39.33 9.65
N PHE A 11 -47.88 38.13 9.74
CA PHE A 11 -48.31 37.01 8.90
C PHE A 11 -48.74 35.86 9.80
N LEU A 12 -50.00 35.50 9.62
CA LEU A 12 -50.70 34.39 10.26
C LEU A 12 -50.18 33.05 9.72
N ALA A 13 -50.31 32.06 10.59
CA ALA A 13 -49.99 30.66 10.40
C ALA A 13 -50.70 30.01 9.20
N ALA A 14 -49.95 29.19 8.47
CA ALA A 14 -50.46 28.07 7.70
C ALA A 14 -49.67 26.82 8.09
N MET A 15 -50.26 26.02 8.98
CA MET A 15 -49.87 24.65 9.26
C MET A 15 -50.03 23.81 7.98
N LEU A 16 -48.92 23.37 7.40
CA LEU A 16 -48.90 22.26 6.45
C LEU A 16 -48.34 21.04 7.18
N ILE A 17 -49.25 20.13 7.49
CA ILE A 17 -48.99 18.79 7.99
C ILE A 17 -48.37 17.99 6.83
N VAL A 18 -47.09 17.66 6.93
CA VAL A 18 -46.41 16.70 6.05
C VAL A 18 -46.22 15.40 6.84
N PRO A 19 -46.70 14.25 6.34
CA PRO A 19 -46.54 12.99 7.05
C PRO A 19 -45.08 12.54 7.05
N ALA A 20 -44.53 12.38 8.26
CA ALA A 20 -43.24 11.77 8.51
C ALA A 20 -43.34 10.26 8.24
N GLY A 21 -42.68 9.82 7.18
CA GLY A 21 -42.58 8.41 6.83
C GLY A 21 -41.33 8.17 5.99
N PHE A 22 -40.15 8.32 6.59
CA PHE A 22 -38.91 7.80 5.98
C PHE A 22 -37.88 7.43 7.05
N LEU A 23 -37.63 6.12 7.11
CA LEU A 23 -36.59 5.35 7.80
C LEU A 23 -35.44 6.13 8.47
N GLN A 24 -35.52 6.26 9.80
CA GLN A 24 -34.34 6.42 10.66
C GLN A 24 -33.68 5.06 10.86
N ALA A 25 -32.53 4.84 10.23
CA ALA A 25 -31.60 3.80 10.66
C ALA A 25 -30.99 4.24 12.00
N GLN A 26 -31.46 3.63 13.09
CA GLN A 26 -30.85 3.75 14.41
C GLN A 26 -29.47 3.09 14.39
N PHE A 27 -28.42 3.87 14.61
CA PHE A 27 -27.14 3.34 15.07
C PHE A 27 -27.27 3.05 16.57
N PRO A 28 -26.88 1.86 17.06
CA PRO A 28 -26.91 1.58 18.49
C PRO A 28 -25.84 2.42 19.21
N ALA A 29 -26.31 3.32 20.06
CA ALA A 29 -25.52 3.96 21.10
C ALA A 29 -25.39 2.99 22.29
N GLY A 30 -24.20 2.94 22.90
CA GLY A 30 -23.98 2.39 24.23
C GLY A 30 -23.29 1.03 24.26
N LEU A 31 -21.97 1.05 24.43
CA LEU A 31 -21.27 -0.05 25.09
C LEU A 31 -21.31 0.20 26.61
N PRO A 32 -21.73 -0.79 27.41
CA PRO A 32 -21.78 -0.67 28.87
C PRO A 32 -20.37 -0.66 29.48
N GLY A 33 -20.22 0.16 30.51
CA GLY A 33 -18.99 0.25 31.31
C GLY A 33 -18.59 -1.08 31.93
N ILE A 34 -17.34 -1.43 31.71
CA ILE A 34 -16.59 -2.44 32.47
C ILE A 34 -15.81 -1.60 33.48
N GLY A 35 -16.15 -1.59 34.77
CA GLY A 35 -16.05 -2.76 35.63
C GLY A 35 -14.66 -2.74 36.25
N GLY A 36 -14.49 -1.98 37.33
CA GLY A 36 -13.23 -1.88 38.06
C GLY A 36 -12.81 -3.22 38.65
N VAL A 37 -11.51 -3.49 38.61
CA VAL A 37 -10.91 -4.66 39.27
C VAL A 37 -9.81 -4.15 40.19
N SER A 38 -10.06 -4.31 41.49
CA SER A 38 -9.10 -4.19 42.58
C SER A 38 -8.10 -5.36 42.56
N PRO A 39 -6.93 -5.22 43.22
CA PRO A 39 -5.79 -6.11 43.04
C PRO A 39 -5.95 -7.41 43.85
N MET A 40 -5.43 -8.52 43.31
CA MET A 40 -5.27 -9.77 44.07
C MET A 40 -3.85 -10.33 43.91
N ASP A 41 -3.25 -10.49 45.08
CA ASP A 41 -2.17 -11.39 45.53
C ASP A 41 -1.59 -12.44 44.58
N GLU A 42 -0.28 -12.33 44.42
CA GLU A 42 0.73 -13.28 44.92
C GLU A 42 0.29 -14.74 45.18
N SER A 43 0.61 -15.65 44.26
CA SER A 43 1.00 -17.04 44.60
C SER A 43 1.93 -17.65 43.56
N ALA A 44 2.93 -18.36 44.08
CA ALA A 44 4.11 -18.99 43.48
C ALA A 44 3.82 -20.24 42.57
N PRO A 45 4.85 -20.85 41.92
CA PRO A 45 4.72 -21.38 40.56
C PRO A 45 4.77 -22.91 40.37
N LYS A 46 4.30 -23.31 39.16
CA LYS A 46 4.80 -24.30 38.19
C LYS A 46 5.32 -25.67 38.68
N LYS A 47 4.62 -26.72 38.22
CA LYS A 47 5.21 -27.92 37.60
C LYS A 47 4.26 -28.42 36.52
N GLU A 48 4.68 -28.36 35.26
CA GLU A 48 4.11 -29.22 34.23
C GLU A 48 5.20 -29.55 33.22
N ASP A 49 5.43 -30.86 33.10
CA ASP A 49 6.41 -31.52 32.27
C ASP A 49 5.86 -31.65 30.85
N ASP A 50 6.57 -31.15 29.84
CA ASP A 50 6.29 -31.48 28.44
C ASP A 50 7.53 -32.05 27.76
N LYS A 51 7.48 -33.37 27.51
CA LYS A 51 8.37 -34.12 26.63
C LYS A 51 7.76 -34.11 25.22
N ALA A 52 8.34 -33.32 24.32
CA ALA A 52 8.15 -33.50 22.88
C ALA A 52 9.35 -34.27 22.31
N LYS A 53 9.12 -35.52 21.90
CA LYS A 53 10.06 -36.33 21.10
C LYS A 53 9.74 -36.14 19.62
N GLN A 54 10.78 -35.81 18.87
CA GLN A 54 10.88 -35.90 17.42
C GLN A 54 10.64 -37.34 16.95
N ASP A 55 9.90 -37.50 15.85
CA ASP A 55 10.11 -38.62 14.94
C ASP A 55 10.01 -38.14 13.49
N SER A 56 11.06 -38.48 12.76
CA SER A 56 11.31 -38.27 11.35
C SER A 56 11.16 -39.60 10.60
N LYS A 57 10.37 -39.70 9.53
CA LYS A 57 10.70 -40.60 8.39
C LYS A 57 9.74 -40.54 7.20
N ALA A 58 10.37 -40.48 6.02
CA ALA A 58 9.98 -41.08 4.73
C ALA A 58 8.69 -40.54 4.06
N LYS A 59 8.53 -40.49 2.73
CA LYS A 59 9.16 -41.23 1.64
C LYS A 59 8.84 -40.47 0.32
N SER A 60 9.81 -40.32 -0.56
CA SER A 60 9.60 -39.93 -1.95
C SER A 60 9.20 -41.16 -2.77
N ASP A 61 8.21 -41.05 -3.64
CA ASP A 61 8.03 -41.96 -4.77
C ASP A 61 7.46 -41.18 -5.97
N GLN A 62 8.28 -41.03 -7.01
CA GLN A 62 7.91 -40.58 -8.35
C GLN A 62 7.39 -41.78 -9.14
N LYS A 63 6.27 -41.62 -9.86
CA LYS A 63 5.88 -42.55 -10.93
C LYS A 63 5.19 -41.80 -12.06
N ALA A 64 5.83 -41.80 -13.23
CA ALA A 64 5.27 -41.35 -14.50
C ALA A 64 4.40 -42.47 -15.13
N PRO A 65 3.31 -42.15 -15.83
CA PRO A 65 2.64 -43.10 -16.71
C PRO A 65 3.09 -42.96 -18.17
N ALA A 66 3.33 -44.13 -18.78
CA ALA A 66 3.69 -44.33 -20.18
C ALA A 66 2.47 -44.19 -21.10
N ALA A 67 2.75 -43.74 -22.33
CA ALA A 67 1.81 -43.53 -23.42
C ALA A 67 1.29 -44.85 -24.02
N ALA A 68 0.02 -44.87 -24.38
CA ALA A 68 -0.64 -45.97 -25.08
C ALA A 68 -0.62 -45.73 -26.60
N GLU A 69 -0.24 -46.77 -27.34
CA GLU A 69 -0.20 -46.84 -28.79
C GLU A 69 -1.62 -46.94 -29.40
N VAL A 70 -1.84 -46.22 -30.49
CA VAL A 70 -3.07 -46.25 -31.30
C VAL A 70 -2.87 -47.22 -32.46
N SER A 71 -3.70 -48.25 -32.51
CA SER A 71 -3.76 -49.24 -33.58
C SER A 71 -4.47 -48.68 -34.83
N GLY A 72 -3.72 -48.43 -35.91
CA GLY A 72 -4.23 -48.07 -37.24
C GLY A 72 -4.33 -49.29 -38.16
N GLY A 73 -5.46 -49.42 -38.87
CA GLY A 73 -5.84 -50.57 -39.68
C GLY A 73 -4.98 -50.82 -40.95
N LYS A 74 -4.86 -52.11 -41.27
CA LYS A 74 -4.16 -52.66 -42.45
C LYS A 74 -4.97 -52.42 -43.74
N VAL A 75 -4.32 -51.93 -44.79
CA VAL A 75 -4.79 -51.97 -46.18
C VAL A 75 -3.91 -52.98 -46.94
N GLY A 76 -4.54 -53.86 -47.73
CA GLY A 76 -3.90 -55.00 -48.39
C GLY A 76 -2.93 -54.60 -49.52
N GLU A 77 -1.70 -55.09 -49.42
CA GLU A 77 -0.63 -54.94 -50.41
C GLU A 77 -0.73 -56.07 -51.45
N TYR A 78 -0.88 -55.70 -52.73
CA TYR A 78 -0.84 -56.63 -53.86
C TYR A 78 0.61 -56.85 -54.28
N VAL A 79 1.09 -58.09 -54.12
CA VAL A 79 2.43 -58.52 -54.54
C VAL A 79 2.37 -59.00 -55.99
N ILE A 80 2.88 -58.19 -56.92
CA ILE A 80 3.11 -58.60 -58.31
C ILE A 80 4.48 -59.26 -58.37
N LYS A 81 4.51 -60.59 -58.57
CA LYS A 81 5.74 -61.35 -58.83
C LYS A 81 6.11 -61.24 -60.31
N GLY A 82 7.07 -60.38 -60.63
CA GLY A 82 7.77 -60.38 -61.91
C GLY A 82 9.01 -61.27 -61.83
N GLU A 83 9.12 -62.26 -62.73
CA GLU A 83 10.29 -63.12 -62.86
C GLU A 83 11.50 -62.33 -63.35
N SER A 84 12.55 -62.21 -62.53
CA SER A 84 13.83 -61.66 -62.97
C SER A 84 14.71 -62.78 -63.55
N ARG A 85 15.00 -62.71 -64.84
CA ARG A 85 16.15 -63.40 -65.46
C ARG A 85 17.20 -62.37 -65.85
N LEU A 86 18.45 -62.81 -65.73
CA LEU A 86 19.72 -62.17 -66.09
C LEU A 86 20.34 -61.32 -64.96
N ALA A 87 21.13 -62.01 -64.14
CA ALA A 87 22.18 -61.40 -63.33
C ALA A 87 23.24 -60.83 -64.29
N LEU A 88 23.29 -59.50 -64.37
CA LEU A 88 24.33 -58.73 -65.05
C LEU A 88 25.27 -58.20 -63.97
N ASP A 89 26.39 -58.90 -63.77
CA ASP A 89 27.49 -58.41 -62.94
C ASP A 89 28.05 -57.14 -63.60
N SER A 90 27.67 -56.00 -63.03
CA SER A 90 28.16 -54.69 -63.40
C SER A 90 28.80 -54.09 -62.15
N GLU A 91 30.12 -54.23 -62.04
CA GLU A 91 30.93 -53.49 -61.08
C GLU A 91 30.80 -51.99 -61.39
N LYS A 92 29.86 -51.33 -60.71
CA LYS A 92 29.73 -49.87 -60.77
C LYS A 92 30.90 -49.24 -60.02
N PRO A 93 31.68 -48.35 -60.64
CA PRO A 93 32.73 -47.62 -59.94
C PRO A 93 32.09 -46.70 -58.88
N PRO A 94 32.69 -46.58 -57.68
CA PRO A 94 32.14 -45.76 -56.61
C PRO A 94 32.21 -44.27 -56.99
N LEU A 95 31.05 -43.70 -57.33
CA LEU A 95 30.86 -42.25 -57.48
C LEU A 95 30.92 -41.60 -56.09
N GLN A 96 32.09 -41.09 -55.72
CA GLN A 96 32.21 -40.14 -54.61
C GLN A 96 31.77 -38.76 -55.11
N ALA A 97 30.45 -38.56 -55.25
CA ALA A 97 29.89 -37.24 -55.42
C ALA A 97 29.87 -36.55 -54.04
N THR A 98 30.93 -35.81 -53.73
CA THR A 98 30.96 -34.91 -52.57
C THR A 98 30.05 -33.72 -52.91
N LEU A 99 28.75 -33.88 -52.68
CA LEU A 99 27.80 -32.77 -52.71
C LEU A 99 28.07 -31.93 -51.47
N ASP A 100 28.64 -30.75 -51.68
CA ASP A 100 28.80 -29.76 -50.62
C ASP A 100 27.43 -29.11 -50.39
N ASP A 101 26.64 -29.71 -49.49
CA ASP A 101 25.25 -29.35 -49.20
C ASP A 101 25.09 -27.86 -48.82
N GLY A 102 26.19 -27.19 -48.45
CA GLY A 102 26.20 -25.76 -48.12
C GLY A 102 26.08 -24.82 -49.33
N GLU A 103 26.44 -25.22 -50.55
CA GLU A 103 26.42 -24.30 -51.70
C GLU A 103 25.01 -24.08 -52.27
N LEU A 104 24.16 -25.10 -52.23
CA LEU A 104 22.80 -25.01 -52.77
C LEU A 104 21.85 -24.18 -51.90
N ILE A 105 22.13 -24.06 -50.60
CA ILE A 105 21.24 -23.39 -49.63
C ILE A 105 21.59 -21.90 -49.47
N LYS A 106 22.84 -21.51 -49.74
CA LYS A 106 23.32 -20.12 -49.65
C LYS A 106 22.47 -19.11 -50.43
N PRO A 107 22.14 -19.30 -51.73
CA PRO A 107 21.37 -18.31 -52.48
C PRO A 107 19.95 -18.14 -51.94
N THR A 108 19.31 -19.22 -51.47
CA THR A 108 17.98 -19.16 -50.85
C THR A 108 18.03 -18.40 -49.51
N LEU A 109 19.04 -18.67 -48.69
CA LEU A 109 19.28 -17.97 -47.42
C LEU A 109 19.59 -16.48 -47.61
N GLU A 110 20.33 -16.11 -48.66
CA GLU A 110 20.58 -14.70 -48.98
C GLU A 110 19.32 -13.98 -49.46
N THR A 111 18.49 -14.66 -50.25
CA THR A 111 17.21 -14.13 -50.72
C THR A 111 16.23 -13.92 -49.57
N GLU A 112 16.13 -14.87 -48.64
CA GLU A 112 15.32 -14.71 -47.41
C GLU A 112 15.87 -13.60 -46.53
N LYS A 113 17.19 -13.51 -46.34
CA LYS A 113 17.80 -12.41 -45.58
C LYS A 113 17.48 -11.05 -46.19
N GLN A 114 17.50 -10.90 -47.51
CA GLN A 114 17.11 -9.66 -48.16
C GLN A 114 15.61 -9.35 -47.96
N ALA A 115 14.74 -10.36 -48.04
CA ALA A 115 13.31 -10.19 -47.78
C ALA A 115 13.01 -9.77 -46.32
N PHE A 116 13.76 -10.28 -45.35
CA PHE A 116 13.63 -9.88 -43.94
C PHE A 116 14.27 -8.52 -43.61
N LEU A 117 15.25 -8.07 -44.40
CA LEU A 117 15.86 -6.74 -44.26
C LEU A 117 14.97 -5.62 -44.84
N VAL A 118 14.14 -5.94 -45.83
CA VAL A 118 13.12 -5.02 -46.36
C VAL A 118 11.83 -5.19 -45.55
N GLY A 119 11.90 -4.83 -44.26
CA GLY A 119 10.68 -4.51 -43.52
C GLY A 119 9.97 -3.33 -44.20
N PRO A 120 8.62 -3.23 -44.14
CA PRO A 120 7.94 -2.04 -44.63
C PRO A 120 8.61 -0.80 -44.01
N PRO A 121 8.79 0.31 -44.76
CA PRO A 121 9.46 1.51 -44.24
C PRO A 121 8.86 1.99 -42.90
N ASP A 122 7.59 1.67 -42.65
CA ASP A 122 6.87 1.99 -41.41
C ASP A 122 7.29 1.18 -40.17
N PHE A 123 8.00 0.05 -40.34
CA PHE A 123 8.50 -0.79 -39.23
C PHE A 123 9.97 -0.50 -38.87
N GLY A 124 10.65 0.38 -39.62
CA GLY A 124 12.08 0.68 -39.45
C GLY A 124 12.45 1.34 -38.11
N GLN A 125 11.47 1.78 -37.33
CA GLN A 125 11.70 2.49 -36.07
C GLN A 125 10.69 2.09 -34.98
N VAL A 126 10.43 0.80 -34.79
CA VAL A 126 9.64 0.36 -33.62
C VAL A 126 10.26 0.90 -32.31
N LYS A 127 11.58 1.08 -32.27
CA LYS A 127 12.26 1.71 -31.12
C LYS A 127 11.89 3.18 -30.88
N ASP A 128 11.51 3.92 -31.93
CA ASP A 128 11.02 5.31 -31.80
C ASP A 128 9.49 5.37 -31.70
N ALA A 129 8.79 4.29 -32.06
CA ALA A 129 7.34 4.14 -31.92
C ALA A 129 6.91 3.53 -30.58
N VAL A 130 7.84 2.95 -29.80
CA VAL A 130 7.57 2.61 -28.41
C VAL A 130 7.68 3.92 -27.61
N PRO A 131 6.60 4.45 -27.04
CA PRO A 131 6.70 5.63 -26.20
C PRO A 131 7.67 5.35 -25.06
N THR A 132 8.76 6.12 -25.00
CA THR A 132 9.77 6.03 -23.94
C THR A 132 9.14 6.19 -22.55
N GLU A 133 8.00 6.89 -22.50
CA GLU A 133 7.23 7.14 -21.30
C GLU A 133 5.74 6.93 -21.60
N ILE A 134 5.14 5.90 -21.02
CA ILE A 134 3.69 5.71 -21.08
C ILE A 134 3.04 6.67 -20.08
N HIS A 135 2.70 7.88 -20.56
CA HIS A 135 1.91 8.85 -19.81
C HIS A 135 0.43 8.49 -19.89
N SER A 136 0.03 7.49 -19.10
CA SER A 136 -1.38 7.17 -18.93
C SER A 136 -1.70 7.17 -17.45
N ASP A 137 -2.65 8.00 -17.05
CA ASP A 137 -3.20 8.04 -15.67
C ASP A 137 -3.80 6.68 -15.25
N PHE A 138 -4.02 5.77 -16.22
CA PHE A 138 -4.55 4.44 -16.02
C PHE A 138 -3.48 3.38 -15.78
N VAL A 139 -2.23 3.63 -16.19
CA VAL A 139 -1.12 2.70 -15.94
C VAL A 139 -0.75 2.75 -14.47
N ILE A 140 -0.74 1.59 -13.83
CA ILE A 140 -0.24 1.43 -12.46
C ILE A 140 1.26 1.69 -12.53
N VAL A 141 1.73 2.78 -11.95
CA VAL A 141 3.16 3.02 -11.79
C VAL A 141 3.55 2.39 -10.46
N PRO A 142 4.39 1.34 -10.44
CA PRO A 142 4.95 0.83 -9.20
C PRO A 142 5.97 1.84 -8.68
N ARG A 143 5.51 2.96 -8.14
CA ARG A 143 6.34 3.87 -7.36
C ARG A 143 6.63 3.20 -6.02
N TYR A 144 7.77 3.54 -5.43
CA TYR A 144 8.07 3.21 -4.04
C TYR A 144 6.89 3.65 -3.19
N PHE A 145 6.16 2.70 -2.62
CA PHE A 145 5.03 3.00 -1.77
C PHE A 145 5.53 3.88 -0.62
N GLU A 146 5.20 5.18 -0.64
CA GLU A 146 5.38 6.05 0.53
C GLU A 146 4.41 5.61 1.63
N PHE A 147 3.29 4.96 1.26
CA PHE A 147 2.44 4.25 2.20
C PHE A 147 3.21 3.09 2.82
N ARG A 148 3.71 3.33 4.04
CA ARG A 148 4.30 2.27 4.84
C ARG A 148 3.21 1.25 5.18
N PRO A 149 3.34 -0.03 4.78
CA PRO A 149 2.41 -1.06 5.20
C PRO A 149 2.47 -1.21 6.73
N ASP A 150 1.33 -1.59 7.31
CA ASP A 150 0.90 -1.64 8.72
C ASP A 150 1.92 -1.85 9.87
N ALA A 151 3.18 -2.21 9.62
CA ALA A 151 4.11 -2.62 10.67
C ALA A 151 4.88 -1.46 11.33
N VAL A 152 5.38 -0.48 10.57
CA VAL A 152 6.34 0.52 11.10
C VAL A 152 6.05 1.92 10.55
N ALA A 153 5.68 2.82 11.45
CA ALA A 153 5.47 4.24 11.16
C ALA A 153 6.79 4.99 11.00
N HIS A 154 7.71 4.81 11.95
CA HIS A 154 8.98 5.53 11.98
C HIS A 154 10.06 4.71 12.69
N GLU A 155 11.32 5.03 12.42
CA GLU A 155 12.46 4.39 13.05
C GLU A 155 13.34 5.44 13.72
N PHE A 156 13.45 5.37 15.05
CA PHE A 156 14.31 6.25 15.83
C PHE A 156 15.67 5.62 16.05
N LYS A 157 16.74 6.38 15.81
CA LYS A 157 18.12 5.96 16.09
C LYS A 157 18.53 6.32 17.52
N LEU A 158 17.96 5.64 18.52
CA LEU A 158 18.10 6.03 19.93
C LEU A 158 19.55 6.04 20.40
N ARG A 159 20.36 5.08 19.95
CA ARG A 159 21.77 5.04 20.34
C ARG A 159 22.57 6.24 19.84
N ALA A 160 22.32 6.66 18.60
CA ALA A 160 22.99 7.82 18.03
C ALA A 160 22.59 9.12 18.75
N GLU A 161 21.33 9.24 19.17
CA GLU A 161 20.86 10.40 19.95
C GLU A 161 21.42 10.41 21.37
N LEU A 162 21.59 9.23 21.99
CA LEU A 162 22.29 9.11 23.28
C LEU A 162 23.78 9.49 23.15
N ASP A 163 24.49 8.92 22.18
CA ASP A 163 25.93 9.15 21.98
C ASP A 163 26.25 10.64 21.69
N ARG A 164 25.25 11.41 21.20
CA ARG A 164 25.36 12.86 21.01
C ARG A 164 25.43 13.64 22.33
N ILE A 165 24.74 13.18 23.37
CA ILE A 165 24.66 13.87 24.66
C ILE A 165 25.61 13.25 25.70
N TYR A 166 25.82 11.94 25.63
CA TYR A 166 26.54 11.17 26.62
C TYR A 166 27.23 9.98 25.97
N LYS A 167 28.54 9.88 26.16
CA LYS A 167 29.34 8.77 25.67
C LYS A 167 29.63 7.79 26.81
N GLU A 168 28.89 6.69 26.81
CA GLU A 168 29.08 5.62 27.80
C GLU A 168 30.48 5.01 27.68
N THR A 169 31.23 5.01 28.78
CA THR A 169 32.60 4.47 28.83
C THR A 169 32.62 3.02 29.31
N ASN A 170 31.70 2.64 30.19
CA ASN A 170 31.66 1.33 30.83
C ASN A 170 30.49 0.48 30.31
N LEU A 171 30.59 0.03 29.06
CA LEU A 171 29.53 -0.74 28.38
C LEU A 171 29.06 -1.98 29.16
N LYS A 172 29.97 -2.66 29.87
CA LYS A 172 29.64 -3.86 30.68
C LYS A 172 28.78 -3.52 31.89
N GLU A 173 29.08 -2.42 32.58
CA GLU A 173 28.29 -2.00 33.73
C GLU A 173 26.96 -1.40 33.30
N ALA A 174 26.97 -0.59 32.24
CA ALA A 174 25.78 -0.03 31.63
C ALA A 174 24.78 -1.12 31.25
N ALA A 175 25.22 -2.20 30.62
CA ALA A 175 24.35 -3.32 30.23
C ALA A 175 23.55 -3.94 31.39
N VAL A 176 24.06 -3.86 32.64
CA VAL A 176 23.43 -4.47 33.83
C VAL A 176 22.65 -3.44 34.64
N LYS A 177 23.23 -2.25 34.86
CA LYS A 177 22.72 -1.25 35.82
C LYS A 177 21.92 -0.13 35.16
N ALA A 178 22.25 0.23 33.92
CA ALA A 178 21.59 1.34 33.25
C ALA A 178 20.12 1.01 32.96
N ARG A 179 19.32 2.05 32.82
CA ARG A 179 17.92 1.97 32.43
C ARG A 179 17.62 3.08 31.44
N TRP A 180 16.72 2.81 30.51
CA TRP A 180 16.28 3.81 29.57
C TRP A 180 14.76 3.80 29.45
N GLU A 181 14.24 4.97 29.12
CA GLU A 181 12.84 5.23 28.90
C GLU A 181 12.73 6.16 27.70
N PHE A 182 11.89 5.81 26.73
CA PHE A 182 11.65 6.60 25.54
C PHE A 182 10.16 6.87 25.41
N ARG A 183 9.78 8.15 25.51
CA ARG A 183 8.39 8.60 25.39
C ARG A 183 8.21 9.33 24.08
N ILE A 184 7.20 8.96 23.31
CA ILE A 184 6.77 9.67 22.11
C ILE A 184 5.54 10.49 22.49
N ALA A 185 5.61 11.80 22.30
CA ALA A 185 4.49 12.72 22.48
C ALA A 185 3.92 13.16 21.13
N ASP A 186 2.61 13.36 21.09
CA ASP A 186 1.92 13.96 19.96
C ASP A 186 2.03 15.49 19.96
N ALA A 187 1.42 16.13 18.97
CA ALA A 187 1.41 17.58 18.81
C ALA A 187 0.73 18.34 19.97
N SER A 188 -0.11 17.67 20.76
CA SER A 188 -0.76 18.23 21.96
C SER A 188 0.09 18.06 23.22
N GLY A 189 1.20 17.33 23.13
CA GLY A 189 2.04 16.95 24.28
C GLY A 189 1.50 15.74 25.04
N LYS A 190 0.44 15.08 24.57
CA LYS A 190 -0.04 13.82 25.15
C LYS A 190 0.97 12.73 24.80
N ILE A 191 1.32 11.89 25.78
CA ILE A 191 2.16 10.72 25.55
C ILE A 191 1.36 9.76 24.66
N TYR A 192 1.87 9.55 23.45
CA TYR A 192 1.30 8.63 22.46
C TYR A 192 1.80 7.20 22.71
N MET A 193 3.06 7.05 23.09
CA MET A 193 3.69 5.75 23.32
C MET A 193 4.87 5.87 24.28
N GLU A 194 5.11 4.83 25.05
CA GLU A 194 6.25 4.73 25.94
C GLU A 194 6.95 3.38 25.77
N PHE A 195 8.27 3.43 25.75
CA PHE A 195 9.15 2.26 25.73
C PHE A 195 10.11 2.36 26.90
N SER A 196 10.45 1.25 27.51
CA SER A 196 11.48 1.22 28.55
C SER A 196 12.26 -0.07 28.51
N GLY A 197 13.49 -0.02 29.02
CA GLY A 197 14.37 -1.17 29.05
C GLY A 197 15.50 -1.01 30.07
N LYS A 198 16.16 -2.13 30.34
CA LYS A 198 17.41 -2.18 31.10
C LYS A 198 18.58 -2.20 30.11
N GLY A 199 19.73 -1.72 30.58
CA GLY A 199 20.92 -1.64 29.77
C GLY A 199 20.95 -0.41 28.87
N LEU A 200 21.60 -0.58 27.72
CA LEU A 200 21.70 0.45 26.69
C LEU A 200 20.44 0.44 25.80
N PRO A 201 19.97 1.60 25.32
CA PRO A 201 18.88 1.62 24.35
C PRO A 201 19.29 0.93 23.04
N PRO A 202 18.33 0.35 22.30
CA PRO A 202 18.61 -0.25 21.00
C PRO A 202 19.11 0.79 19.99
N ASP A 203 19.86 0.35 18.99
CA ASP A 203 20.35 1.25 17.93
C ASP A 203 19.21 1.86 17.14
N VAL A 204 18.22 1.02 16.79
CA VAL A 204 17.02 1.41 16.07
C VAL A 204 15.81 0.94 16.86
N LEU A 205 14.88 1.86 17.09
CA LEU A 205 13.57 1.57 17.65
C LEU A 205 12.50 1.80 16.57
N ALA A 206 11.87 0.72 16.13
CA ALA A 206 10.75 0.77 15.20
C ALA A 206 9.46 1.13 15.95
N VAL A 207 8.82 2.22 15.55
CA VAL A 207 7.54 2.69 16.10
C VAL A 207 6.41 2.02 15.31
N PRO A 208 5.52 1.28 15.97
CA PRO A 208 4.37 0.69 15.30
C PRO A 208 3.38 1.78 14.84
N THR A 209 2.51 1.41 13.91
CA THR A 209 1.49 2.30 13.33
C THR A 209 0.31 2.58 14.26
N ARG A 210 0.19 1.82 15.36
CA ARG A 210 -0.84 1.97 16.39
C ARG A 210 -0.22 2.02 17.78
N ASN A 211 -0.87 2.72 18.69
CA ASN A 211 -0.53 2.69 20.12
C ASN A 211 -1.11 1.46 20.83
N VAL A 212 -0.85 1.38 22.14
CA VAL A 212 -1.34 0.31 23.02
C VAL A 212 -2.88 0.31 23.11
N GLU A 213 -3.51 1.46 22.95
CA GLU A 213 -4.98 1.63 22.92
C GLU A 213 -5.58 1.26 21.55
N GLY A 214 -4.74 0.94 20.55
CA GLY A 214 -5.15 0.64 19.18
C GLY A 214 -5.40 1.87 18.30
N GLU A 215 -5.16 3.08 18.82
CA GLU A 215 -5.28 4.32 18.07
C GLU A 215 -4.15 4.44 17.04
N PRO A 216 -4.46 4.63 15.74
CA PRO A 216 -3.44 4.76 14.72
C PRO A 216 -2.68 6.10 14.83
N VAL A 217 -1.44 6.11 14.35
CA VAL A 217 -0.66 7.34 14.19
C VAL A 217 -1.39 8.23 13.17
N ARG A 218 -1.59 9.50 13.51
CA ARG A 218 -2.31 10.45 12.64
C ARG A 218 -1.36 11.07 11.62
N PRO A 219 -1.60 10.90 10.31
CA PRO A 219 -0.81 11.59 9.29
C PRO A 219 -0.95 13.10 9.38
N GLY A 220 0.15 13.82 9.19
CA GLY A 220 0.22 15.28 9.25
C GLY A 220 0.42 15.85 10.65
N SER A 221 0.12 15.10 11.72
CA SER A 221 0.43 15.52 13.08
C SER A 221 1.93 15.30 13.37
N PRO A 222 2.64 16.28 13.95
CA PRO A 222 4.02 16.08 14.38
C PRO A 222 4.10 15.25 15.66
N TYR A 223 5.08 14.35 15.70
CA TYR A 223 5.42 13.54 16.86
C TYR A 223 6.87 13.77 17.25
N ALA A 224 7.16 13.83 18.55
CA ALA A 224 8.52 14.03 19.05
C ALA A 224 8.83 13.01 20.15
N GLY A 225 10.07 12.54 20.18
CA GLY A 225 10.55 11.59 21.18
C GLY A 225 11.41 12.25 22.24
N VAL A 226 11.28 11.78 23.47
CA VAL A 226 12.15 12.14 24.60
C VAL A 226 12.76 10.86 25.14
N LEU A 227 14.07 10.73 25.03
CA LEU A 227 14.86 9.64 25.61
C LEU A 227 15.38 10.08 26.98
N THR A 228 15.02 9.35 28.02
CA THR A 228 15.60 9.47 29.36
C THR A 228 16.47 8.25 29.61
N TYR A 229 17.78 8.46 29.74
CA TYR A 229 18.76 7.42 30.05
C TYR A 229 19.27 7.64 31.47
N ARG A 230 19.18 6.61 32.31
CA ARG A 230 19.83 6.57 33.62
C ARG A 230 21.05 5.66 33.53
N ASP A 231 22.22 6.23 33.76
CA ASP A 231 23.49 5.52 33.63
C ASP A 231 23.71 4.51 34.78
N SER A 232 24.88 3.86 34.80
CA SER A 232 25.25 2.91 35.85
C SER A 232 25.51 3.55 37.22
N TYR A 233 25.78 4.86 37.25
CA TYR A 233 26.03 5.64 38.47
C TYR A 233 24.74 6.26 39.04
N GLY A 234 23.64 6.18 38.30
CA GLY A 234 22.33 6.73 38.66
C GLY A 234 22.09 8.15 38.15
N GLU A 235 23.02 8.73 37.38
CA GLU A 235 22.85 10.03 36.73
C GLU A 235 21.84 9.91 35.59
N VAL A 236 21.03 10.95 35.41
CA VAL A 236 19.96 10.98 34.41
C VAL A 236 20.33 11.93 33.28
N HIS A 237 20.28 11.43 32.06
CA HIS A 237 20.54 12.15 30.83
C HIS A 237 19.28 12.15 29.96
N THR A 238 18.92 13.31 29.41
CA THR A 238 17.75 13.43 28.55
C THR A 238 18.16 13.90 27.16
N ALA A 239 17.73 13.16 26.12
CA ALA A 239 17.90 13.53 24.72
C ALA A 239 16.52 13.79 24.09
N LEU A 240 16.43 14.81 23.25
CA LEU A 240 15.27 15.06 22.40
C LEU A 240 15.56 14.55 21.00
N THR A 241 14.65 13.76 20.43
CA THR A 241 14.78 13.31 19.05
C THR A 241 14.21 14.35 18.09
N SER A 242 14.64 14.29 16.83
CA SER A 242 14.04 15.12 15.78
C SER A 242 12.56 14.76 15.62
N PRO A 243 11.65 15.75 15.56
CA PRO A 243 10.24 15.45 15.34
C PRO A 243 10.04 14.86 13.95
N PHE A 244 9.04 13.98 13.81
CA PHE A 244 8.65 13.39 12.55
C PHE A 244 7.17 13.57 12.28
N THR A 245 6.80 13.54 11.01
CA THR A 245 5.42 13.61 10.51
C THR A 245 5.23 12.53 9.44
N LEU A 246 4.06 11.89 9.40
CA LEU A 246 3.72 10.97 8.33
C LEU A 246 2.91 11.67 7.25
N SER A 247 3.27 11.47 5.99
CA SER A 247 2.48 11.96 4.84
C SER A 247 1.22 11.12 4.64
N GLY A 248 1.32 9.81 4.84
CA GLY A 248 0.17 8.90 4.78
C GLY A 248 0.43 7.58 5.48
N LEU A 249 -0.66 6.88 5.78
CA LEU A 249 -0.69 5.61 6.48
C LEU A 249 -1.75 4.72 5.84
N LEU A 250 -1.39 3.49 5.50
CA LEU A 250 -2.32 2.47 5.03
C LEU A 250 -2.59 1.50 6.19
N GLU A 251 -3.86 1.39 6.55
CA GLU A 251 -4.34 0.56 7.66
C GLU A 251 -5.25 -0.56 7.17
N LYS A 252 -4.96 -1.80 7.55
CA LYS A 252 -5.89 -2.91 7.35
C LYS A 252 -6.89 -3.00 8.50
N THR A 253 -8.17 -3.02 8.15
CA THR A 253 -9.30 -3.20 9.08
C THR A 253 -10.05 -4.49 8.76
N GLU A 254 -10.95 -4.92 9.65
CA GLU A 254 -11.78 -6.11 9.39
C GLU A 254 -12.73 -5.95 8.19
N LYS A 255 -13.10 -4.71 7.86
CA LYS A 255 -14.06 -4.37 6.81
C LYS A 255 -13.39 -4.02 5.47
N GLY A 256 -12.07 -3.90 5.45
CA GLY A 256 -11.32 -3.47 4.27
C GLY A 256 -10.07 -2.69 4.65
N TYR A 257 -9.75 -1.67 3.88
CA TYR A 257 -8.54 -0.87 4.07
C TYR A 257 -8.90 0.59 4.28
N VAL A 258 -8.13 1.27 5.11
CA VAL A 258 -8.29 2.70 5.39
C VAL A 258 -6.97 3.38 5.06
N ILE A 259 -7.01 4.34 4.15
CA ILE A 259 -5.84 5.13 3.75
C ILE A 259 -6.00 6.50 4.40
N ASN A 260 -5.13 6.80 5.35
CA ASN A 260 -5.08 8.09 6.02
C ASN A 260 -3.99 8.95 5.36
N LEU A 261 -4.30 10.19 5.00
CA LEU A 261 -3.38 11.12 4.34
C LEU A 261 -3.31 12.44 5.12
N SER A 262 -2.14 13.05 5.18
CA SER A 262 -1.95 14.39 5.74
C SER A 262 -2.63 15.43 4.86
N LEU A 263 -3.52 16.25 5.43
CA LEU A 263 -4.19 17.31 4.68
C LEU A 263 -3.18 18.38 4.21
N GLU A 264 -2.17 18.68 5.02
CA GLU A 264 -1.11 19.65 4.71
C GLU A 264 -0.19 19.16 3.59
N ALA A 265 0.14 17.87 3.56
CA ALA A 265 0.93 17.31 2.46
C ALA A 265 0.10 17.28 1.16
N LEU A 266 -1.21 17.06 1.25
CA LEU A 266 -2.09 16.87 0.10
C LEU A 266 -2.42 18.17 -0.63
N PHE A 267 -2.69 19.26 0.10
CA PHE A 267 -3.16 20.52 -0.46
C PHE A 267 -2.22 21.70 -0.19
N GLU A 268 -2.15 22.65 -1.12
CA GLU A 268 -1.41 23.89 -0.87
C GLU A 268 -2.15 24.78 0.15
N ARG A 269 -1.51 25.08 1.29
CA ARG A 269 -2.08 25.99 2.31
C ARG A 269 -2.30 27.41 1.78
N LYS A 270 -1.41 27.86 0.89
CA LYS A 270 -1.45 29.18 0.26
C LYS A 270 -1.33 28.98 -1.25
N PRO A 271 -2.46 28.86 -1.97
CA PRO A 271 -2.41 28.72 -3.42
C PRO A 271 -1.70 29.93 -4.01
N LYS A 272 -0.92 29.69 -5.08
CA LYS A 272 -0.25 30.75 -5.83
C LYS A 272 -1.29 31.76 -6.34
N PRO A 273 -0.91 33.04 -6.56
CA PRO A 273 -1.82 34.07 -7.04
C PRO A 273 -2.61 33.65 -8.30
N GLU A 274 -1.97 32.89 -9.19
CA GLU A 274 -2.51 32.36 -10.45
C GLU A 274 -3.61 31.32 -10.25
N ASP A 275 -3.67 30.67 -9.08
CA ASP A 275 -4.59 29.57 -8.79
C ASP A 275 -5.68 29.96 -7.78
N LYS A 276 -5.74 31.23 -7.35
CA LYS A 276 -6.74 31.70 -6.38
C LYS A 276 -8.17 31.45 -6.86
N ASP A 277 -8.42 31.58 -8.16
CA ASP A 277 -9.75 31.37 -8.75
C ASP A 277 -10.11 29.88 -8.90
N LYS A 278 -9.12 28.99 -8.84
CA LYS A 278 -9.30 27.54 -9.03
C LYS A 278 -9.78 26.82 -7.76
N GLY A 279 -9.82 27.52 -6.62
CA GLY A 279 -10.28 26.97 -5.35
C GLY A 279 -9.30 25.98 -4.73
N VAL A 280 -9.62 24.69 -4.74
CA VAL A 280 -8.83 23.64 -4.09
C VAL A 280 -7.70 23.19 -5.01
N VAL A 281 -6.44 23.35 -4.56
CA VAL A 281 -5.23 23.02 -5.35
C VAL A 281 -4.41 21.96 -4.61
N LEU A 282 -4.07 20.87 -5.31
CA LEU A 282 -3.14 19.85 -4.80
C LEU A 282 -1.70 20.36 -4.85
N SER A 283 -0.93 20.06 -3.81
CA SER A 283 0.51 20.26 -3.82
C SER A 283 1.18 19.28 -4.80
N ALA A 284 2.46 19.49 -5.11
CA ALA A 284 3.23 18.54 -5.92
C ALA A 284 3.31 17.14 -5.27
N ALA A 285 3.51 17.09 -3.95
CA ALA A 285 3.47 15.85 -3.17
C ALA A 285 2.07 15.24 -3.18
N GLY A 286 1.04 16.06 -3.00
CA GLY A 286 -0.35 15.63 -2.98
C GLY A 286 -0.82 15.01 -4.29
N LYS A 287 -0.37 15.52 -5.44
CA LYS A 287 -0.61 14.88 -6.75
C LYS A 287 -0.05 13.45 -6.79
N SER A 288 1.17 13.27 -6.28
CA SER A 288 1.82 11.94 -6.21
C SER A 288 1.08 11.02 -5.24
N MET A 289 0.65 11.52 -4.08
CA MET A 289 -0.10 10.75 -3.08
C MET A 289 -1.48 10.30 -3.60
N VAL A 290 -2.21 11.16 -4.31
CA VAL A 290 -3.51 10.79 -4.91
C VAL A 290 -3.33 9.73 -5.99
N GLN A 291 -2.28 9.86 -6.82
CA GLN A 291 -1.96 8.86 -7.83
C GLN A 291 -1.60 7.52 -7.18
N GLU A 292 -0.73 7.53 -6.18
CA GLU A 292 -0.32 6.33 -5.44
C GLU A 292 -1.52 5.66 -4.76
N THR A 293 -2.42 6.48 -4.18
CA THR A 293 -3.68 6.00 -3.60
C THR A 293 -4.53 5.29 -4.66
N ALA A 294 -4.68 5.88 -5.84
CA ALA A 294 -5.43 5.29 -6.94
C ALA A 294 -4.78 3.96 -7.40
N ASP A 295 -3.47 3.93 -7.57
CA ASP A 295 -2.72 2.76 -8.02
C ASP A 295 -2.76 1.63 -6.98
N TRP A 296 -2.71 1.97 -5.69
CA TRP A 296 -2.92 1.02 -4.60
C TRP A 296 -4.34 0.42 -4.65
N ILE A 297 -5.38 1.24 -4.83
CA ILE A 297 -6.77 0.78 -4.93
C ILE A 297 -6.98 -0.13 -6.16
N LYS A 298 -6.36 0.21 -7.31
CA LYS A 298 -6.40 -0.61 -8.53
C LYS A 298 -5.79 -1.99 -8.30
N SER A 299 -4.63 -2.04 -7.64
CA SER A 299 -3.89 -3.30 -7.41
C SER A 299 -4.59 -4.26 -6.43
N HIS A 300 -5.30 -3.77 -5.42
CA HIS A 300 -5.81 -4.60 -4.32
C HIS A 300 -7.23 -5.19 -4.52
N ARG A 301 -7.67 -5.39 -5.79
CA ARG A 301 -9.07 -5.72 -6.16
C ARG A 301 -10.11 -4.76 -5.58
N GLY A 302 -9.65 -3.65 -5.00
CA GLY A 302 -10.47 -2.59 -4.45
C GLY A 302 -11.19 -1.82 -5.54
N ALA A 303 -10.80 -1.96 -6.82
CA ALA A 303 -11.38 -1.25 -7.97
C ALA A 303 -12.92 -1.26 -8.04
N LEU A 304 -13.59 -2.28 -7.51
CA LEU A 304 -15.06 -2.37 -7.48
C LEU A 304 -15.68 -2.05 -6.10
N ALA A 305 -14.87 -1.96 -5.03
CA ALA A 305 -15.31 -1.71 -3.67
C ALA A 305 -15.79 -0.26 -3.47
N PRO A 306 -16.94 0.02 -2.83
CA PRO A 306 -17.35 1.39 -2.52
C PRO A 306 -16.25 2.18 -1.79
N LEU A 307 -16.06 3.44 -2.18
CA LEU A 307 -15.08 4.36 -1.59
C LEU A 307 -15.79 5.40 -0.74
N TYR A 308 -15.27 5.61 0.47
CA TYR A 308 -15.75 6.65 1.37
C TYR A 308 -14.57 7.57 1.69
N ILE A 309 -14.70 8.83 1.31
CA ILE A 309 -13.68 9.85 1.48
C ILE A 309 -14.19 10.82 2.53
N THR A 310 -13.53 10.85 3.68
CA THR A 310 -13.83 11.79 4.74
C THR A 310 -12.65 12.75 4.91
N VAL A 311 -12.90 14.05 4.79
CA VAL A 311 -11.89 15.08 5.02
C VAL A 311 -12.17 15.77 6.34
N TYR A 312 -11.25 15.65 7.28
CA TYR A 312 -11.28 16.35 8.56
C TYR A 312 -10.54 17.68 8.42
N SER A 313 -11.27 18.80 8.51
CA SER A 313 -10.69 20.14 8.45
C SER A 313 -11.37 21.07 9.46
N GLY A 314 -10.68 22.12 9.92
CA GLY A 314 -11.21 23.07 10.88
C GLY A 314 -12.47 23.81 10.39
N ASN A 315 -12.76 23.80 9.08
CA ASN A 315 -14.01 24.29 8.51
C ASN A 315 -14.69 23.19 7.69
N LYS A 316 -15.92 22.81 8.07
CA LYS A 316 -16.72 21.78 7.41
C LYS A 316 -16.95 22.06 5.92
N GLU A 317 -17.20 23.30 5.52
CA GLU A 317 -17.43 23.67 4.12
C GLU A 317 -16.16 23.53 3.29
N LYS A 318 -15.02 23.94 3.85
CA LYS A 318 -13.71 23.76 3.22
C LYS A 318 -13.39 22.27 3.08
N GLY A 319 -13.59 21.49 4.14
CA GLY A 319 -13.42 20.04 4.13
C GLY A 319 -14.32 19.36 3.10
N GLN A 320 -15.57 19.79 2.95
CA GLN A 320 -16.47 19.24 1.93
C GLN A 320 -15.96 19.53 0.51
N LYS A 321 -15.55 20.77 0.22
CA LYS A 321 -14.98 21.12 -1.10
C LYS A 321 -13.72 20.30 -1.42
N GLN A 322 -12.87 20.07 -0.42
CA GLN A 322 -11.69 19.23 -0.55
C GLN A 322 -12.05 17.75 -0.78
N ALA A 323 -13.05 17.23 -0.07
CA ALA A 323 -13.54 15.86 -0.22
C ALA A 323 -14.12 15.65 -1.64
N ASP A 324 -14.97 16.57 -2.10
CA ASP A 324 -15.58 16.51 -3.43
C ASP A 324 -14.51 16.58 -4.54
N PHE A 325 -13.49 17.43 -4.35
CA PHE A 325 -12.36 17.54 -5.27
C PHE A 325 -11.57 16.22 -5.37
N LEU A 326 -11.24 15.60 -4.23
CA LEU A 326 -10.53 14.32 -4.19
C LEU A 326 -11.37 13.20 -4.79
N ALA A 327 -12.67 13.17 -4.50
CA ALA A 327 -13.59 12.23 -5.10
C ALA A 327 -13.61 12.35 -6.62
N GLY A 328 -13.68 13.57 -7.16
CA GLY A 328 -13.60 13.82 -8.61
C GLY A 328 -12.31 13.26 -9.23
N ARG A 329 -11.17 13.47 -8.57
CA ARG A 329 -9.86 12.96 -9.03
C ARG A 329 -9.79 11.44 -8.99
N LEU A 330 -10.26 10.81 -7.91
CA LEU A 330 -10.24 9.35 -7.77
C LEU A 330 -11.25 8.69 -8.70
N ILE A 331 -12.42 9.30 -8.94
CA ILE A 331 -13.41 8.84 -9.93
C ILE A 331 -12.80 8.77 -11.33
N GLN A 332 -12.10 9.83 -11.74
CA GLN A 332 -11.40 9.89 -13.03
C GLN A 332 -10.29 8.84 -13.12
N SER A 333 -9.44 8.76 -12.09
CA SER A 333 -8.25 7.88 -12.09
C SER A 333 -8.62 6.39 -12.00
N LEU A 334 -9.73 6.06 -11.33
CA LEU A 334 -10.21 4.69 -11.11
C LEU A 334 -11.29 4.26 -12.11
N LEU A 335 -11.73 5.14 -13.02
CA LEU A 335 -12.82 4.91 -13.97
C LEU A 335 -14.12 4.42 -13.30
N ARG A 336 -14.50 5.07 -12.18
CA ARG A 336 -15.66 4.67 -11.37
C ARG A 336 -16.90 5.50 -11.66
N SER A 337 -18.08 4.93 -11.38
CA SER A 337 -19.30 5.72 -11.30
C SER A 337 -19.31 6.57 -10.03
N LYS A 338 -19.95 7.74 -10.10
CA LYS A 338 -20.11 8.65 -8.95
C LYS A 338 -20.85 8.01 -7.78
N GLU A 339 -21.75 7.06 -8.06
CA GLU A 339 -22.55 6.35 -7.05
C GLU A 339 -21.71 5.49 -6.10
N ASN A 340 -20.53 5.04 -6.56
CA ASN A 340 -19.63 4.19 -5.78
C ASN A 340 -18.61 5.00 -4.95
N VAL A 341 -18.69 6.33 -4.97
CA VAL A 341 -17.76 7.21 -4.25
C VAL A 341 -18.54 8.23 -3.43
N GLN A 342 -18.47 8.10 -2.11
CA GLN A 342 -19.08 9.05 -1.19
C GLN A 342 -18.00 9.99 -0.63
N ALA A 343 -18.28 11.28 -0.61
CA ALA A 343 -17.36 12.30 -0.15
C ALA A 343 -18.02 13.17 0.92
N ARG A 344 -17.33 13.37 2.04
CA ARG A 344 -17.85 14.14 3.17
C ARG A 344 -16.76 14.99 3.84
N GLY A 345 -17.10 16.24 4.11
CA GLY A 345 -16.36 17.10 5.04
C GLY A 345 -16.81 16.90 6.48
N SER A 346 -15.86 16.74 7.39
CA SER A 346 -16.07 16.69 8.83
C SER A 346 -15.28 17.80 9.52
N PRO A 347 -15.84 18.50 10.52
CA PRO A 347 -15.07 19.45 11.31
C PRO A 347 -13.99 18.71 12.12
N SER A 348 -12.76 19.19 12.09
CA SER A 348 -11.69 18.78 13.01
C SER A 348 -11.74 19.66 14.27
N GLY A 349 -11.42 19.08 15.43
CA GLY A 349 -11.37 19.83 16.69
C GLY A 349 -10.20 20.82 16.76
N SER A 350 -9.12 20.54 16.03
CA SER A 350 -7.92 21.36 15.93
C SER A 350 -7.36 21.34 14.51
N HIS A 351 -6.54 22.36 14.19
CA HIS A 351 -5.77 22.41 12.95
C HIS A 351 -4.69 21.30 12.88
N LEU A 352 -4.29 20.75 14.03
CA LEU A 352 -3.34 19.65 14.15
C LEU A 352 -3.99 18.28 13.87
N ASP A 353 -5.31 18.23 13.85
CA ASP A 353 -6.14 17.05 13.59
C ASP A 353 -6.73 17.07 12.15
N GLU A 354 -6.10 17.81 11.24
CA GLU A 354 -6.52 17.87 9.84
C GLU A 354 -5.89 16.75 9.01
N TYR A 355 -6.72 15.80 8.58
CA TYR A 355 -6.30 14.67 7.75
C TYR A 355 -7.43 14.22 6.81
N VAL A 356 -7.10 13.35 5.86
CA VAL A 356 -8.05 12.72 4.95
C VAL A 356 -8.08 11.23 5.24
N GLU A 357 -9.26 10.67 5.36
CA GLU A 357 -9.50 9.23 5.50
C GLU A 357 -10.18 8.72 4.22
N ILE A 358 -9.62 7.68 3.61
CA ILE A 358 -10.19 7.02 2.43
C ILE A 358 -10.41 5.55 2.79
N ALA A 359 -11.65 5.20 3.10
CA ALA A 359 -12.04 3.84 3.41
C ALA A 359 -12.47 3.08 2.14
N VAL A 360 -11.86 1.91 1.94
CA VAL A 360 -12.10 0.99 0.83
C VAL A 360 -12.71 -0.29 1.40
N PHE A 361 -14.02 -0.46 1.24
CA PHE A 361 -14.73 -1.61 1.82
C PHE A 361 -14.66 -2.83 0.92
N VAL A 362 -13.96 -3.88 1.37
CA VAL A 362 -13.89 -5.14 0.63
C VAL A 362 -15.00 -6.05 1.15
N PRO A 363 -16.06 -6.32 0.37
CA PRO A 363 -17.12 -7.23 0.83
C PRO A 363 -16.52 -8.61 1.13
N LYS A 364 -16.82 -9.16 2.32
CA LYS A 364 -16.48 -10.55 2.65
C LYS A 364 -17.25 -11.47 1.69
N LYS A 365 -16.53 -12.37 1.03
CA LYS A 365 -17.12 -13.39 0.14
C LYS A 365 -17.82 -14.49 0.92
#